data_AF-A0A3G8JTS0-F1
#
_entry.id   AF-A0A3G8JTS0-F1
#
_cell.length_a   1.000
_cell.length_b   1.000
_cell.length_c   1.000
_cell.angle_alpha   90.00
_cell.angle_beta   90.00
_cell.angle_gamma   90.00
#
_symmetry.space_group_name_H-M   'P 1'
#
loop_
_entity.id
_entity.type
_entity.pdbx_description
1 polymer ?
#
loop_
_entity_poly.entity_id
_entity_poly.type
_entity_poly.pdbx_seq_one_letter_code
_entity_poly.pdbx_strand_id
1 'polypeptide(L)'
;MSRERLEPGPDHPITVTPTQGRVVVRVGDLVVADTDGALTLREASYPPVQYVPLDAVDRSLLRDSSTTTYCPYKGDCNYYDLVVGDDVLTDAVWTYRTAYDAVADISDHVAFYPGRVAVDVAPA
;
A
#
# COMPACT_ATOMS: atom_id res chain seq x y z
N MET A 1 14.50 -18.82 -15.34
CA MET A 1 14.00 -17.52 -15.86
C MET A 1 14.16 -16.52 -14.74
N SER A 2 15.20 -15.69 -14.76
CA SER A 2 15.37 -14.61 -13.78
C SER A 2 14.30 -13.55 -14.04
N ARG A 3 13.51 -13.19 -13.03
CA ARG A 3 12.63 -12.03 -13.12
C ARG A 3 13.51 -10.79 -13.18
N GLU A 4 13.31 -9.94 -14.18
CA GLU A 4 14.12 -8.74 -14.39
C GLU A 4 13.87 -7.74 -13.27
N ARG A 5 14.93 -7.35 -12.55
CA ARG A 5 14.91 -6.27 -11.57
C ARG A 5 15.43 -5.00 -12.23
N LEU A 6 14.66 -3.93 -12.13
CA LEU A 6 15.00 -2.59 -12.61
C LEU A 6 15.21 -1.68 -11.40
N GLU A 7 16.14 -0.74 -11.53
CA GLU A 7 16.37 0.30 -10.55
C GLU A 7 15.62 1.58 -10.98
N PRO A 8 14.93 2.27 -10.07
CA PRO A 8 14.30 3.56 -10.39
C PRO A 8 15.32 4.55 -10.93
N GLY A 9 14.94 5.32 -11.95
CA GLY A 9 15.85 6.25 -12.63
C GLY A 9 15.09 7.40 -13.29
N PRO A 10 15.78 8.26 -14.07
CA PRO A 10 15.16 9.41 -14.72
C PRO A 10 13.96 9.06 -15.61
N ASP A 11 13.99 7.89 -16.26
CA ASP A 11 12.93 7.42 -17.14
C ASP A 11 11.73 6.81 -16.39
N HIS A 12 11.93 6.38 -15.14
CA HIS A 12 10.90 5.82 -14.27
C HIS A 12 11.18 6.17 -12.80
N PRO A 13 10.94 7.43 -12.39
CA PRO A 13 11.29 7.88 -11.06
C PRO A 13 10.31 7.30 -10.03
N ILE A 14 10.84 6.76 -8.94
CA ILE A 14 10.06 6.37 -7.77
C ILE A 14 10.62 7.12 -6.57
N THR A 15 9.73 7.77 -5.82
CA THR A 15 10.08 8.48 -4.60
C THR A 15 9.15 8.04 -3.48
N VAL A 16 9.71 7.89 -2.28
CA VAL A 16 8.99 7.58 -1.06
C VAL A 16 9.32 8.67 -0.06
N THR A 17 8.30 9.31 0.51
CA THR A 17 8.47 10.43 1.45
C THR A 17 7.42 10.35 2.54
N PRO A 18 7.68 10.84 3.77
CA PRO A 18 6.65 10.90 4.81
C PRO A 18 5.42 11.69 4.35
N THR A 19 4.24 11.11 4.53
CA THR A 19 2.97 11.78 4.23
C THR A 19 2.80 12.95 5.18
N GLN A 20 2.60 14.14 4.62
CA GLN A 20 2.40 15.37 5.41
C GLN A 20 0.92 15.46 5.81
N GLY A 21 0.54 14.74 6.87
CA GLY A 21 -0.83 14.72 7.37
C GLY A 21 -1.23 13.37 7.94
N ARG A 22 -2.45 13.32 8.48
CA ARG A 22 -3.03 12.10 9.03
C ARG A 22 -3.78 11.34 7.94
N VAL A 23 -3.46 10.06 7.78
CA VAL A 23 -4.12 9.16 6.82
C VAL A 23 -5.17 8.33 7.54
N VAL A 24 -6.40 8.41 7.05
CA VAL A 24 -7.52 7.60 7.54
C VAL A 24 -8.06 6.75 6.40
N VAL A 25 -8.12 5.44 6.61
CA VAL A 25 -8.64 4.48 5.64
C VAL A 25 -9.98 3.96 6.12
N ARG A 26 -11.00 3.98 5.26
CA ARG A 26 -12.38 3.60 5.61
C ARG A 26 -13.04 2.67 4.59
N VAL A 27 -13.91 1.80 5.09
CA VAL A 27 -14.92 1.09 4.30
C VAL A 27 -16.29 1.45 4.85
N GLY A 28 -17.04 2.26 4.09
CA GLY A 28 -18.24 2.91 4.63
C GLY A 28 -17.88 3.74 5.87
N ASP A 29 -18.55 3.46 6.99
CA ASP A 29 -18.32 4.15 8.26
C ASP A 29 -17.18 3.53 9.11
N LEU A 30 -16.72 2.32 8.76
CA LEU A 30 -15.68 1.62 9.51
C LEU A 30 -14.29 2.20 9.21
N VAL A 31 -13.54 2.56 10.26
CA VAL A 31 -12.12 2.90 10.16
C VAL A 31 -11.29 1.63 10.16
N VAL A 32 -10.55 1.41 9.08
CA VAL A 32 -9.64 0.27 8.89
C VAL A 32 -8.24 0.60 9.41
N ALA A 33 -7.82 1.84 9.19
CA ALA A 33 -6.54 2.34 9.65
C ALA A 33 -6.61 3.85 9.90
N ASP A 34 -5.82 4.31 10.87
CA ASP A 34 -5.74 5.72 11.24
C ASP A 34 -4.32 6.02 11.77
N THR A 35 -3.54 6.80 11.02
CA THR A 35 -2.11 7.00 11.32
C THR A 35 -1.59 8.37 10.85
N ASP A 36 -0.56 8.88 11.51
CA ASP A 36 0.30 9.99 11.04
C ASP A 36 1.65 9.48 10.49
N GLY A 37 1.90 8.17 10.56
CA GLY A 37 3.16 7.53 10.14
C GLY A 37 3.15 6.99 8.71
N ALA A 38 2.19 7.42 7.86
CA ALA A 38 2.11 6.92 6.49
C ALA A 38 3.21 7.49 5.58
N LEU A 39 3.58 6.74 4.55
CA LEU A 39 4.48 7.16 3.47
C LEU A 39 3.68 7.46 2.20
N THR A 40 4.08 8.50 1.46
CA THR A 40 3.55 8.80 0.14
C THR A 40 4.56 8.32 -0.91
N LEU A 41 4.16 7.31 -1.69
CA LEU A 41 4.90 6.83 -2.84
C LEU A 41 4.41 7.56 -4.10
N ARG A 42 5.34 8.11 -4.87
CA ARG A 42 5.08 8.65 -6.22
C ARG A 42 5.89 7.87 -7.22
N GLU A 43 5.23 7.40 -8.26
CA GLU A 43 5.83 6.62 -9.34
C GLU A 43 5.50 7.25 -10.68
N ALA A 44 6.51 7.70 -11.41
CA ALA A 44 6.37 8.33 -12.71
C ALA A 44 5.23 9.36 -12.74
N SER A 45 4.21 9.13 -13.57
CA SER A 45 3.02 9.97 -13.71
C SER A 45 1.78 9.43 -13.00
N TYR A 46 1.91 8.34 -12.24
CA TYR A 46 0.78 7.76 -11.51
C TYR A 46 0.35 8.65 -10.33
N PRO A 47 -0.93 8.60 -9.94
CA PRO A 47 -1.39 9.23 -8.71
C PRO A 47 -0.54 8.77 -7.50
N PRO A 48 -0.28 9.67 -6.54
CA PRO A 48 0.41 9.29 -5.32
C PRO A 48 -0.38 8.23 -4.56
N VAL A 49 0.34 7.29 -3.94
CA VAL A 49 -0.23 6.21 -3.13
C VAL A 49 0.25 6.34 -1.70
N GLN A 50 -0.68 6.25 -0.76
CA GLN A 50 -0.39 6.23 0.67
C GLN A 50 -0.12 4.79 1.11
N TYR A 51 1.08 4.58 1.61
CA TYR A 51 1.54 3.38 2.28
C TYR A 51 1.37 3.58 3.78
N VAL A 52 0.44 2.85 4.36
CA VAL A 52 0.08 2.89 5.79
C VAL A 52 0.87 1.80 6.52
N PRO A 53 1.48 2.08 7.68
CA PRO A 53 2.15 1.07 8.48
C PRO A 53 1.21 -0.10 8.79
N LEU A 54 1.66 -1.33 8.58
CA LEU A 54 0.80 -2.51 8.78
C LEU A 54 0.32 -2.66 10.24
N ASP A 55 1.04 -2.10 11.21
CA ASP A 55 0.66 -2.09 12.62
C ASP A 55 -0.45 -1.06 12.96
N ALA A 56 -0.64 -0.05 12.10
CA ALA A 56 -1.74 0.90 12.20
C ALA A 56 -3.05 0.38 11.58
N VAL A 57 -3.01 -0.77 10.92
CA VAL A 57 -4.17 -1.43 10.33
C VAL A 57 -4.73 -2.46 11.32
N ASP A 58 -6.06 -2.51 11.47
CA ASP A 58 -6.70 -3.58 12.22
C ASP A 58 -6.51 -4.92 11.49
N ARG A 59 -5.57 -5.74 11.98
CA ARG A 59 -5.23 -7.04 11.41
C ARG A 59 -6.38 -8.05 11.45
N SER A 60 -7.39 -7.86 12.29
CA SER A 60 -8.56 -8.73 12.32
C SER A 60 -9.43 -8.59 11.05
N LEU A 61 -9.30 -7.46 10.35
CA LEU A 61 -9.98 -7.20 9.09
C LEU A 61 -9.19 -7.74 7.88
N LEU A 62 -7.93 -8.15 8.06
CA LEU A 62 -7.07 -8.59 6.96
C LEU A 62 -7.07 -10.12 6.84
N ARG A 63 -7.25 -10.60 5.61
CA ARG A 63 -7.06 -12.01 5.27
C ARG A 63 -6.08 -12.14 4.13
N ASP A 64 -5.08 -13.01 4.28
CA ASP A 64 -4.11 -13.31 3.22
C ASP A 64 -4.83 -13.76 1.94
N SER A 65 -4.50 -13.12 0.82
CA SER A 65 -4.88 -13.58 -0.51
C SER A 65 -3.76 -14.46 -1.10
N SER A 66 -4.15 -15.42 -1.94
CA SER A 66 -3.20 -16.20 -2.74
C SER A 66 -2.69 -15.41 -3.95
N THR A 67 -3.28 -14.26 -4.26
CA THR A 67 -2.86 -13.37 -5.34
C THR A 67 -1.46 -12.83 -5.05
N THR A 68 -0.58 -12.95 -6.05
CA THR A 68 0.74 -12.30 -6.06
C THR A 68 1.01 -11.76 -7.44
N THR A 69 1.61 -10.58 -7.51
CA THR A 69 2.07 -9.98 -8.76
C THR A 69 3.52 -9.56 -8.63
N TYR A 70 4.19 -9.36 -9.75
CA TYR A 70 5.60 -8.98 -9.77
C TYR A 70 5.76 -7.59 -10.37
N CYS A 71 6.48 -6.71 -9.67
CA CYS A 71 6.90 -5.41 -10.16
C CYS A 71 8.43 -5.40 -10.32
N PRO A 72 8.97 -5.07 -11.50
CA PRO A 72 10.41 -5.05 -11.71
C PRO A 72 11.15 -4.03 -10.82
N TYR A 73 10.47 -2.99 -10.35
CA TYR A 73 11.06 -1.95 -9.50
C TYR A 73 10.88 -2.17 -8.00
N LYS A 74 9.87 -2.94 -7.60
CA LYS A 74 9.45 -3.06 -6.18
C LYS A 74 9.53 -4.48 -5.63
N GLY A 75 9.63 -5.49 -6.50
CA GLY A 75 9.66 -6.90 -6.12
C GLY A 75 8.28 -7.56 -6.14
N ASP A 76 8.10 -8.56 -5.29
CA ASP A 76 6.85 -9.32 -5.17
C ASP A 76 5.81 -8.53 -4.40
N CYS A 77 4.68 -8.32 -5.05
CA CYS A 77 3.49 -7.68 -4.48
C CYS A 77 2.55 -8.78 -3.97
N ASN A 78 2.25 -8.75 -2.68
CA ASN A 78 1.27 -9.60 -2.04
C ASN A 78 -0.03 -8.81 -1.79
N TYR A 79 -1.13 -9.53 -1.67
CA TYR A 79 -2.45 -8.93 -1.47
C TYR A 79 -3.10 -9.46 -0.20
N TYR A 80 -3.94 -8.62 0.41
CA TYR A 80 -4.90 -9.03 1.42
C TYR A 80 -6.32 -8.72 0.93
N ASP A 81 -7.23 -9.62 1.26
CA ASP A 81 -8.65 -9.32 1.29
C ASP A 81 -8.94 -8.50 2.54
N LEU A 82 -9.93 -7.60 2.42
CA LEU A 82 -10.45 -6.86 3.55
C LEU A 82 -11.84 -7.40 3.91
N VAL A 83 -11.97 -7.96 5.11
CA VAL A 83 -13.19 -8.59 5.64
C VAL A 83 -13.89 -7.61 6.56
N VAL A 84 -15.08 -7.16 6.18
CA VAL A 84 -15.85 -6.14 6.91
C VAL A 84 -17.25 -6.67 7.16
N GLY A 85 -17.50 -7.17 8.37
CA GLY A 85 -18.74 -7.88 8.69
C GLY A 85 -18.87 -9.14 7.83
N ASP A 86 -19.95 -9.22 7.06
CA ASP A 86 -20.22 -10.33 6.13
C ASP A 86 -19.64 -10.10 4.72
N ASP A 87 -19.12 -8.89 4.43
CA ASP A 87 -18.57 -8.53 3.14
C ASP A 87 -17.07 -8.82 3.06
N VAL A 88 -16.63 -9.27 1.89
CA VAL A 88 -15.20 -9.48 1.58
C VAL A 88 -14.83 -8.68 0.35
N LEU A 89 -13.95 -7.70 0.54
CA LEU A 89 -13.36 -6.93 -0.54
C LEU A 89 -12.06 -7.62 -0.97
N THR A 90 -12.18 -8.46 -2.01
CA THR A 90 -11.05 -9.25 -2.52
C THR A 90 -9.90 -8.39 -3.03
N ASP A 91 -8.68 -8.75 -2.65
CA ASP A 91 -7.44 -8.07 -3.04
C ASP A 91 -7.48 -6.54 -2.82
N ALA A 92 -8.22 -6.06 -1.82
CA ALA A 92 -8.41 -4.62 -1.58
C ALA A 92 -7.15 -3.91 -1.09
N VAL A 93 -6.22 -4.67 -0.53
CA VAL A 93 -4.97 -4.18 0.06
C VAL A 93 -3.81 -4.86 -0.64
N TRP A 94 -2.74 -4.13 -0.93
CA TRP A 94 -1.48 -4.70 -1.41
C TRP A 94 -0.29 -4.28 -0.56
N THR A 95 0.76 -5.09 -0.58
CA THR A 95 1.98 -4.87 0.19
C THR A 95 3.19 -5.47 -0.53
N TYR A 96 4.37 -4.95 -0.24
CA TYR A 96 5.63 -5.47 -0.74
C TYR A 96 6.47 -5.97 0.44
N ARG A 97 6.16 -7.16 0.96
CA ARG A 97 6.78 -7.69 2.21
C ARG A 97 8.32 -7.72 2.17
N THR A 98 8.87 -7.86 0.96
CA THR A 98 10.31 -7.84 0.71
C THR A 98 10.58 -6.90 -0.47
N ALA A 99 10.35 -5.59 -0.25
CA ALA A 99 10.57 -4.59 -1.28
C ALA A 99 12.06 -4.50 -1.64
N TYR A 100 12.36 -4.09 -2.88
CA TYR A 100 13.75 -3.85 -3.29
C TYR A 100 14.36 -2.65 -2.58
N ASP A 101 15.70 -2.61 -2.54
CA ASP A 101 16.47 -1.65 -1.75
C ASP A 101 16.08 -0.19 -2.02
N ALA A 102 15.80 0.16 -3.28
CA ALA A 102 15.40 1.50 -3.70
C ALA A 102 14.05 1.97 -3.10
N VAL A 103 13.22 1.03 -2.64
CA VAL A 103 11.90 1.28 -2.03
C VAL A 103 11.75 0.50 -0.73
N ALA A 104 12.84 0.18 -0.03
CA ALA A 104 12.82 -0.68 1.16
C ALA A 104 11.87 -0.18 2.26
N ASP A 105 11.69 1.14 2.35
CA ASP A 105 10.83 1.81 3.33
C ASP A 105 9.36 1.32 3.32
N ILE A 106 8.86 0.82 2.18
CA ILE A 106 7.47 0.33 2.08
C ILE A 106 7.29 -1.14 2.51
N SER A 107 8.34 -1.82 2.98
CA SER A 107 8.27 -3.28 3.25
C SER A 107 7.32 -3.67 4.37
N ASP A 108 7.19 -2.83 5.39
CA ASP A 108 6.27 -3.02 6.53
C ASP A 108 4.98 -2.20 6.38
N HIS A 109 4.69 -1.75 5.17
CA HIS A 109 3.53 -0.92 4.87
C HIS A 109 2.58 -1.62 3.90
N VAL A 110 1.33 -1.19 3.94
CA VAL A 110 0.28 -1.61 3.02
C VAL A 110 -0.35 -0.41 2.34
N ALA A 111 -0.80 -0.61 1.11
CA ALA A 111 -1.55 0.38 0.37
C ALA A 111 -2.91 -0.21 -0.03
N PHE A 112 -3.86 0.66 -0.33
CA PHE A 112 -5.25 0.28 -0.55
C PHE A 112 -5.76 0.75 -1.90
N TYR A 113 -6.63 -0.03 -2.54
CA TYR A 113 -7.15 0.30 -3.87
C TYR A 113 -8.17 1.43 -3.80
N PRO A 114 -7.89 2.58 -4.47
CA PRO A 114 -8.87 3.63 -4.62
C PRO A 114 -10.12 3.07 -5.31
N GLY A 115 -11.28 3.30 -4.71
CA GLY A 115 -12.57 2.77 -5.21
C GLY A 115 -13.03 1.47 -4.56
N ARG A 116 -12.16 0.74 -3.87
CA ARG A 116 -12.57 -0.33 -2.93
C ARG A 116 -12.66 0.20 -1.51
N VAL A 117 -11.77 1.11 -1.14
CA VAL A 117 -11.78 1.81 0.14
C VAL A 117 -11.65 3.31 -0.09
N ALA A 118 -12.05 4.10 0.90
CA ALA A 118 -11.73 5.52 0.97
C ALA A 118 -10.40 5.71 1.70
N VAL A 119 -9.50 6.50 1.13
CA VAL A 119 -8.23 6.90 1.74
C VAL A 119 -8.20 8.41 1.78
N ASP A 120 -8.35 8.97 2.99
CA ASP A 120 -8.36 10.41 3.22
C ASP A 120 -7.03 10.83 3.85
N VAL A 121 -6.47 11.93 3.34
CA VAL A 121 -5.30 12.58 3.95
C VAL A 121 -5.75 13.92 4.51
N ALA A 122 -5.90 14.00 5.83
CA ALA A 122 -6.20 15.25 6.51
C ALA A 122 -4.91 16.06 6.68
N PRO A 123 -4.93 17.38 6.41
CA PRO A 123 -3.80 18.24 6.72
C PRO A 123 -3.50 18.20 8.22
N ALA A 124 -2.21 18.24 8.55
CA ALA A 124 -1.73 18.34 9.94
C ALA A 124 -2.11 19.67 10.60
#